data_AF-A0A3D1H266-F1
#
_entry.id   AF-A0A3D1H266-F1
#
_cell.length_a   1.000
_cell.length_b   1.000
_cell.length_c   1.000
_cell.angle_alpha   90.00
_cell.angle_beta   90.00
_cell.angle_gamma   90.00
#
_symmetry.space_group_name_H-M   'P 1'
#
loop_
_entity.id
_entity.type
_entity.pdbx_description
1 polymer ?
#
loop_
_entity_poly.entity_id
_entity_poly.type
_entity_poly.pdbx_seq_one_letter_code
_entity_poly.pdbx_strand_id
1 'polypeptide(L)'
;YSARSGATVIGARDFLIAYNINLNTTSTRIANRIAFDVRETGRVVREGNPFTGKIKTDEYGEPVRIPGTCKAVQAVGWYIDEYKVAQVSANLTNFNITPIHTFFDAVQDSCIERGVRITGSELVGLIPLEAMLDAGRHFLKKQERSLGVDDAELIHIAVKSLGLDELGPFDPQKKIIEYQLQSLEDEKLIQLTAKGLANETASESMAPGGGSISAYVGALGVSLATMVANLSANKPGWEEKLKFFSDWACKGQEIKNEMLFLVDEDTRSFNAIIDAIRLPKETAEEKKFRLDSIENASQYAAEVPFKVMQTAARTIDIIKAMIENGNKASITDAGVGALCCITAIEGAYMNIRVNTKDLSDTNFADLLNQKAHNLLQESKGELQALVEAVHKQIS
;
A
#
# COMPACT_ATOMS: atom_id res chain seq x y z
N TYR A 1 10.65 -10.03 46.54
CA TYR A 1 11.86 -10.17 45.71
C TYR A 1 11.97 -11.63 45.32
N SER A 2 11.87 -11.96 44.03
CA SER A 2 12.12 -13.32 43.55
C SER A 2 13.62 -13.48 43.33
N ALA A 3 14.23 -14.53 43.85
CA ALA A 3 15.67 -14.78 43.66
C ALA A 3 16.04 -15.13 42.20
N ARG A 4 15.05 -15.35 41.33
CA ARG A 4 15.24 -15.78 39.93
C ARG A 4 14.61 -14.83 38.90
N SER A 5 13.92 -13.78 39.34
CA SER A 5 13.30 -12.81 38.42
C SER A 5 13.43 -11.38 38.94
N GLY A 6 13.79 -10.47 38.03
CA GLY A 6 13.82 -9.03 38.25
C GLY A 6 12.49 -8.35 37.91
N ALA A 7 12.51 -7.03 37.79
CA ALA A 7 11.34 -6.27 37.33
C ALA A 7 11.11 -6.50 35.84
N THR A 8 9.85 -6.73 35.45
CA THR A 8 9.41 -6.78 34.05
C THR A 8 8.77 -5.45 33.70
N VAL A 9 9.16 -4.85 32.57
CA VAL A 9 8.56 -3.62 32.05
C VAL A 9 7.85 -3.96 30.75
N ILE A 10 6.57 -3.59 30.66
CA ILE A 10 5.76 -3.67 29.46
C ILE A 10 5.48 -2.23 29.01
N GLY A 11 5.60 -1.97 27.71
CA GLY A 11 5.33 -0.66 27.13
C GLY A 11 5.02 -0.77 25.65
N ALA A 12 4.48 0.32 25.09
CA ALA A 12 4.20 0.48 23.67
C ALA A 12 4.95 1.71 23.15
N ARG A 13 5.40 1.62 21.89
CA ARG A 13 6.10 2.70 21.18
C ARG A 13 5.82 2.55 19.68
N ASP A 14 6.05 3.63 18.94
CA ASP A 14 6.04 3.58 17.48
C ASP A 14 7.10 2.61 16.94
N PHE A 15 6.85 2.10 15.73
CA PHE A 15 7.77 1.20 15.07
C PHE A 15 9.08 1.91 14.74
N LEU A 16 10.19 1.28 15.11
CA LEU A 16 11.53 1.81 14.89
C LEU A 16 12.18 1.11 13.70
N ILE A 17 12.73 1.90 12.78
CA ILE A 17 13.51 1.40 11.63
C ILE A 17 14.99 1.64 11.92
N ALA A 18 15.77 0.56 11.98
CA ALA A 18 17.23 0.64 12.09
C ALA A 18 17.84 0.68 10.68
N TYR A 19 18.51 1.79 10.37
CA TYR A 19 18.90 2.14 9.02
C TYR A 19 20.31 2.74 8.98
N ASN A 20 21.18 2.14 8.17
CA ASN A 20 22.56 2.58 8.01
C ASN A 20 22.79 3.11 6.60
N ILE A 21 23.48 4.24 6.47
CA ILE A 21 23.85 4.81 5.16
C ILE A 21 25.36 4.73 4.96
N ASN A 22 25.79 4.09 3.88
CA ASN A 22 27.18 3.81 3.55
C ASN A 22 27.83 5.02 2.89
N LEU A 23 29.03 5.37 3.34
CA LEU A 23 29.78 6.51 2.83
C LEU A 23 31.06 6.04 2.11
N ASN A 24 31.46 6.76 1.07
CA ASN A 24 32.72 6.51 0.34
C ASN A 24 33.99 6.95 1.12
N THR A 25 33.98 6.86 2.45
CA THR A 25 35.08 7.27 3.33
C THR A 25 35.27 6.28 4.46
N THR A 26 36.49 6.19 4.99
CA THR A 26 36.80 5.43 6.22
C THR A 26 36.72 6.29 7.48
N SER A 27 36.44 7.59 7.34
CA SER A 27 36.51 8.53 8.45
C SER A 27 35.24 8.53 9.30
N THR A 28 35.29 7.84 10.45
CA THR A 28 34.25 7.93 11.49
C THR A 28 34.00 9.36 11.95
N ARG A 29 35.02 10.22 11.92
CA ARG A 29 34.88 11.64 12.24
C ARG A 29 33.96 12.36 11.25
N ILE A 30 34.07 12.07 9.96
CA ILE A 30 33.19 12.67 8.94
C ILE A 30 31.77 12.11 9.09
N ALA A 31 31.64 10.79 9.25
CA ALA A 31 30.34 10.16 9.49
C ALA A 31 29.63 10.73 10.73
N ASN A 32 30.34 10.95 11.83
CA ASN A 32 29.77 11.56 13.04
C ASN A 32 29.35 13.02 12.81
N ARG A 33 30.11 13.78 12.01
CA ARG A 33 29.71 15.14 11.66
C ARG A 33 28.39 15.13 10.90
N ILE A 34 28.24 14.25 9.91
CA ILE A 34 27.00 14.10 9.14
C ILE A 34 25.86 13.66 10.06
N ALA A 35 26.09 12.65 10.92
CA ALA A 35 25.10 12.18 11.89
C ALA A 35 24.60 13.31 12.82
N PHE A 36 25.48 14.22 13.24
CA PHE A 36 25.08 15.37 14.06
C PHE A 36 24.32 16.46 13.30
N ASP A 37 24.45 16.53 11.97
CA ASP A 37 23.67 17.46 11.16
C ASP A 37 22.22 16.97 11.01
N VAL A 38 22.02 15.65 10.98
CA VAL A 38 20.69 15.06 10.71
C VAL A 38 19.93 14.62 11.96
N ARG A 39 20.60 14.10 13.01
CA ARG A 39 19.89 13.58 14.19
C ARG A 39 19.20 14.68 14.99
N GLU A 40 18.08 14.36 15.62
CA GLU A 40 17.25 15.35 16.32
C GLU A 40 18.02 16.12 17.40
N THR A 41 18.82 15.42 18.21
CA THR A 41 19.63 16.03 19.29
C THR A 41 20.76 16.92 18.78
N GLY A 42 21.06 16.85 17.49
CA GLY A 42 22.01 17.67 16.77
C GLY A 42 23.41 17.77 17.38
N ARG A 43 23.97 18.98 17.32
CA ARG A 43 25.33 19.33 17.76
C ARG A 43 25.32 20.06 19.08
N VAL A 44 26.27 19.72 19.96
CA VAL A 44 26.52 20.51 21.17
C VAL A 44 27.29 21.78 20.80
N VAL A 45 26.87 22.92 21.34
CA VAL A 45 27.54 24.20 21.17
C VAL A 45 28.78 24.26 22.07
N ARG A 46 29.90 24.70 21.50
CA ARG A 46 31.19 24.83 22.20
C ARG A 46 31.71 26.27 22.12
N GLU A 47 32.38 26.71 23.16
CA GLU A 47 33.04 28.01 23.25
C GLU A 47 34.38 28.00 22.51
N GLY A 48 34.61 28.98 21.65
CA GLY A 48 35.84 29.08 20.85
C GLY A 48 35.86 28.07 19.71
N ASN A 49 36.65 27.00 19.84
CA ASN A 49 36.76 25.99 18.78
C ASN A 49 35.45 25.15 18.71
N PRO A 50 34.76 25.09 17.56
CA PRO A 50 33.49 24.36 17.43
C PRO A 50 33.58 22.85 17.71
N PHE A 51 34.77 22.26 17.69
CA PHE A 51 34.99 20.82 17.84
C PHE A 51 35.63 20.44 19.16
N THR A 52 36.59 21.24 19.66
CA THR A 52 37.36 20.93 20.87
C THR A 52 37.12 21.89 22.04
N GLY A 53 36.40 22.99 21.82
CA GLY A 53 36.12 24.00 22.83
C GLY A 53 35.27 23.48 24.00
N LYS A 54 35.24 24.23 25.11
CA LYS A 54 34.41 23.88 26.27
C LYS A 54 32.93 23.86 25.89
N ILE A 55 32.18 22.88 26.38
CA ILE A 55 30.73 22.79 26.13
C ILE A 55 30.05 24.00 26.77
N LYS A 56 29.24 24.71 25.98
CA LYS A 56 28.39 25.80 26.48
C LYS A 56 27.19 25.17 27.16
N THR A 57 26.96 25.51 28.42
CA THR A 57 25.79 25.07 29.20
C THR A 57 24.78 26.19 29.34
N ASP A 58 23.51 25.85 29.51
CA ASP A 58 22.45 26.79 29.85
C ASP A 58 22.41 27.10 31.35
N GLU A 59 21.39 27.84 31.79
CA GLU A 59 21.17 28.28 33.17
C GLU A 59 20.94 27.12 34.14
N TYR A 60 20.61 25.92 33.65
CA TYR A 60 20.37 24.70 34.44
C TYR A 60 21.57 23.74 34.41
N GLY A 61 22.65 24.08 33.70
CA GLY A 61 23.83 23.24 33.54
C GLY A 61 23.74 22.23 32.41
N GLU A 62 22.68 22.27 31.59
CA GLU A 62 22.50 21.35 30.46
C GLU A 62 23.24 21.85 29.20
N PRO A 63 23.82 20.95 28.38
CA PRO A 63 24.51 21.35 27.15
C PRO A 63 23.57 22.05 26.15
N VAL A 64 23.92 23.27 25.75
CA VAL A 64 23.22 23.97 24.67
C VAL A 64 23.45 23.24 23.36
N ARG A 65 22.37 22.98 22.61
CA ARG A 65 22.41 22.21 21.36
C ARG A 65 21.81 22.99 20.20
N ILE A 66 22.40 22.80 19.03
CA ILE A 66 21.80 23.14 17.74
C ILE A 66 21.15 21.86 17.22
N PRO A 67 19.82 21.79 17.08
CA PRO A 67 19.13 20.59 16.64
C PRO A 67 19.51 20.23 15.20
N GLY A 68 19.47 18.94 14.88
CA GLY A 68 19.64 18.49 13.49
C GLY A 68 18.38 18.65 12.66
N THR A 69 18.49 18.33 11.37
CA THR A 69 17.42 18.53 10.39
C THR A 69 16.26 17.53 10.51
N CYS A 70 16.48 16.32 11.03
CA CYS A 70 15.46 15.28 11.16
C CYS A 70 14.95 15.14 12.60
N LYS A 71 13.64 15.01 12.76
CA LYS A 71 12.94 14.77 14.04
C LYS A 71 12.71 13.28 14.27
N ALA A 72 12.64 12.84 15.52
CA ALA A 72 12.48 11.42 15.86
C ALA A 72 13.59 10.52 15.26
N VAL A 73 14.80 11.07 15.08
CA VAL A 73 15.96 10.35 14.54
C VAL A 73 17.12 10.41 15.53
N GLN A 74 17.66 9.25 15.83
CA GLN A 74 18.93 9.08 16.53
C GLN A 74 19.96 8.59 15.53
N ALA A 75 21.13 9.21 15.46
CA ALA A 75 22.19 8.77 14.55
C ALA A 75 23.60 8.96 15.14
N VAL A 76 24.53 8.12 14.67
CA VAL A 76 25.95 8.12 15.02
C VAL A 76 26.81 7.74 13.82
N GLY A 77 28.05 8.24 13.76
CA GLY A 77 29.01 7.76 12.78
C GLY A 77 29.69 6.47 13.26
N TRP A 78 29.62 5.42 12.45
CA TRP A 78 30.18 4.10 12.73
C TRP A 78 31.16 3.69 11.62
N TYR A 79 32.08 2.76 11.88
CA TYR A 79 32.94 2.16 10.87
C TYR A 79 32.70 0.66 10.85
N ILE A 80 32.42 0.11 9.68
CA ILE A 80 32.27 -1.34 9.50
C ILE A 80 33.57 -1.89 8.95
N ASP A 81 34.20 -2.77 9.73
CA ASP A 81 35.48 -3.39 9.37
C ASP A 81 35.34 -4.34 8.18
N GLU A 82 34.22 -5.08 8.10
CA GLU A 82 33.91 -6.05 7.05
C GLU A 82 33.91 -5.42 5.65
N TYR A 83 33.35 -4.21 5.54
CA TYR A 83 33.22 -3.47 4.28
C TYR A 83 34.25 -2.35 4.12
N LYS A 84 35.03 -2.06 5.17
CA LYS A 84 36.03 -0.99 5.23
C LYS A 84 35.47 0.39 4.87
N VAL A 85 34.26 0.67 5.32
CA VAL A 85 33.57 1.94 5.09
C VAL A 85 33.02 2.52 6.39
N ALA A 86 32.94 3.84 6.46
CA ALA A 86 32.19 4.53 7.49
C ALA A 86 30.71 4.64 7.09
N GLN A 87 29.83 4.64 8.07
CA GLN A 87 28.39 4.74 7.92
C GLN A 87 27.81 5.80 8.83
N VAL A 88 26.69 6.37 8.41
CA VAL A 88 25.75 7.00 9.33
C VAL A 88 24.78 5.92 9.79
N SER A 89 24.95 5.41 11.00
CA SER A 89 24.03 4.44 11.61
C SER A 89 22.93 5.18 12.36
N ALA A 90 21.67 4.85 12.05
CA ALA A 90 20.53 5.57 12.58
C ALA A 90 19.38 4.67 13.02
N ASN A 91 18.64 5.15 14.02
CA ASN A 91 17.33 4.67 14.40
C ASN A 91 16.30 5.76 14.09
N LEU A 92 15.41 5.48 13.15
CA LEU A 92 14.23 6.28 12.89
C LEU A 92 13.17 5.80 13.89
N THR A 93 13.02 6.54 14.99
CA THR A 93 12.16 6.15 16.12
C THR A 93 10.68 6.33 15.83
N ASN A 94 10.34 7.17 14.84
CA ASN A 94 9.01 7.28 14.27
C ASN A 94 9.15 7.68 12.78
N PHE A 95 8.90 6.73 11.88
CA PHE A 95 9.05 6.94 10.44
C PHE A 95 7.94 7.78 9.81
N ASN A 96 6.83 8.01 10.51
CA ASN A 96 5.78 8.93 10.07
C ASN A 96 6.20 10.40 10.29
N ILE A 97 7.11 10.66 11.23
CA ILE A 97 7.68 12.00 11.47
C ILE A 97 8.85 12.28 10.53
N THR A 98 9.83 11.37 10.49
CA THR A 98 10.90 11.41 9.48
C THR A 98 10.90 10.10 8.70
N PRO A 99 10.36 10.12 7.47
CA PRO A 99 10.42 8.97 6.57
C PRO A 99 11.85 8.59 6.18
N ILE A 100 12.06 7.33 5.82
CA ILE A 100 13.37 6.79 5.44
C ILE A 100 14.03 7.57 4.30
N HIS A 101 13.25 7.95 3.28
CA HIS A 101 13.73 8.72 2.14
C HIS A 101 14.06 10.18 2.50
N THR A 102 13.33 10.78 3.45
CA THR A 102 13.64 12.12 3.96
C THR A 102 14.96 12.12 4.74
N PHE A 103 15.18 11.11 5.58
CA PHE A 103 16.44 10.93 6.27
C PHE A 103 17.61 10.70 5.29
N PHE A 104 17.40 9.85 4.28
CA PHE A 104 18.39 9.61 3.23
C PHE A 104 18.79 10.89 2.48
N ASP A 105 17.82 11.68 2.05
CA ASP A 105 18.07 12.97 1.40
C ASP A 105 18.83 13.94 2.31
N ALA A 106 18.44 14.04 3.59
CA ALA A 106 19.14 14.92 4.54
C ALA A 106 20.61 14.51 4.74
N VAL A 107 20.89 13.21 4.76
CA VAL A 107 22.26 12.69 4.79
C VAL A 107 22.98 12.99 3.48
N GLN A 108 22.32 12.84 2.33
CA GLN A 108 22.86 13.14 1.01
C GLN A 108 23.28 14.62 0.90
N ASP A 109 22.43 15.54 1.33
CA ASP A 109 22.71 16.98 1.33
C ASP A 109 23.93 17.31 2.22
N SER A 110 23.99 16.74 3.43
CA SER A 110 25.14 16.91 4.32
C SER A 110 26.44 16.30 3.77
N CYS A 111 26.35 15.19 3.03
CA CYS A 111 27.50 14.56 2.36
C CYS A 111 28.09 15.45 1.26
N ILE A 112 27.25 16.05 0.43
CA ILE A 112 27.65 16.86 -0.73
C ILE A 112 28.54 18.03 -0.30
N GLU A 113 28.17 18.73 0.77
CA GLU A 113 28.95 19.84 1.34
C GLU A 113 30.38 19.45 1.77
N ARG A 114 30.62 18.15 1.98
CA ARG A 114 31.87 17.59 2.53
C ARG A 114 32.68 16.80 1.49
N GLY A 115 32.23 16.78 0.22
CA GLY A 115 32.86 15.97 -0.83
C GLY A 115 32.73 14.46 -0.60
N VAL A 116 31.79 14.05 0.27
CA VAL A 116 31.47 12.64 0.53
C VAL A 116 30.30 12.23 -0.35
N ARG A 117 30.26 10.96 -0.73
CA ARG A 117 29.15 10.35 -1.47
C ARG A 117 28.56 9.22 -0.65
N ILE A 118 27.25 9.10 -0.69
CA ILE A 118 26.57 7.88 -0.29
C ILE A 118 26.88 6.81 -1.33
N THR A 119 27.25 5.61 -0.91
CA THR A 119 27.48 4.46 -1.80
C THR A 119 26.30 3.49 -1.80
N GLY A 120 25.51 3.48 -0.74
CA GLY A 120 24.34 2.63 -0.57
C GLY A 120 23.79 2.77 0.84
N SER A 121 22.90 1.86 1.21
CA SER A 121 22.38 1.79 2.57
C SER A 121 22.00 0.36 2.94
N GLU A 122 21.71 0.16 4.22
CA GLU A 122 21.36 -1.14 4.76
C GLU A 122 20.22 -1.00 5.77
N LEU A 123 19.21 -1.86 5.61
CA LEU A 123 18.15 -2.05 6.58
C LEU A 123 18.49 -3.19 7.54
N VAL A 124 18.58 -2.88 8.82
CA VAL A 124 18.77 -3.86 9.90
C VAL A 124 17.41 -4.25 10.47
N GLY A 125 17.02 -5.52 10.27
CA GLY A 125 15.72 -6.04 10.67
C GLY A 125 14.63 -5.88 9.60
N LEU A 126 13.40 -5.63 10.05
CA LEU A 126 12.21 -5.51 9.22
C LEU A 126 11.78 -4.04 9.06
N ILE A 127 11.04 -3.75 7.99
CA ILE A 127 10.47 -2.43 7.69
C ILE A 127 8.97 -2.54 7.38
N PRO A 128 8.14 -1.58 7.81
CA PRO A 128 6.75 -1.52 7.35
C PRO A 128 6.66 -1.28 5.85
N LEU A 129 5.70 -1.92 5.18
CA LEU A 129 5.44 -1.79 3.75
C LEU A 129 5.25 -0.32 3.36
N GLU A 130 4.45 0.41 4.14
CA GLU A 130 4.13 1.81 3.85
C GLU A 130 5.39 2.70 3.77
N ALA A 131 6.39 2.45 4.62
CA ALA A 131 7.65 3.20 4.57
C ALA A 131 8.42 2.97 3.26
N MET A 132 8.32 1.77 2.68
CA MET A 132 8.90 1.43 1.38
C MET A 132 8.08 2.03 0.23
N LEU A 133 6.75 1.95 0.29
CA LEU A 133 5.86 2.55 -0.72
C LEU A 133 6.03 4.07 -0.78
N ASP A 134 6.11 4.73 0.37
CA ASP A 134 6.38 6.17 0.47
C ASP A 134 7.74 6.55 -0.12
N ALA A 135 8.79 5.76 0.16
CA ALA A 135 10.08 5.96 -0.46
C ALA A 135 10.02 5.81 -1.99
N GLY A 136 9.30 4.79 -2.49
CA GLY A 136 9.09 4.59 -3.92
C GLY A 136 8.41 5.78 -4.58
N ARG A 137 7.30 6.25 -3.98
CA ARG A 137 6.55 7.44 -4.45
C ARG A 137 7.41 8.70 -4.43
N HIS A 138 8.19 8.92 -3.37
CA HIS A 138 9.10 10.06 -3.27
C HIS A 138 10.11 10.11 -4.41
N PHE A 139 10.77 8.98 -4.70
CA PHE A 139 11.78 8.94 -5.76
C PHE A 139 11.17 8.94 -7.17
N LEU A 140 10.01 8.32 -7.40
CA LEU A 140 9.29 8.47 -8.66
C LEU A 140 8.90 9.93 -8.93
N LYS A 141 8.45 10.65 -7.89
CA LYS A 141 8.14 12.08 -7.99
C LYS A 141 9.37 12.89 -8.40
N LYS A 142 10.54 12.61 -7.80
CA LYS A 142 11.82 13.25 -8.19
C LYS A 142 12.26 12.91 -9.62
N GLN A 143 11.86 11.75 -10.13
CA GLN A 143 12.15 11.30 -11.49
C GLN A 143 11.10 11.77 -12.51
N GLU A 144 10.13 12.60 -12.10
CA GLU A 144 9.03 13.07 -12.96
C GLU A 144 8.25 11.89 -13.59
N ARG A 145 8.01 10.84 -12.79
CA ARG A 145 7.23 9.66 -13.18
C ARG A 145 5.88 9.60 -12.44
N SER A 146 4.93 8.89 -13.03
CA SER A 146 3.64 8.61 -12.40
C SER A 146 3.83 7.81 -11.11
N LEU A 147 3.07 8.17 -10.07
CA LEU A 147 3.04 7.48 -8.78
C LEU A 147 2.06 6.31 -8.75
N GLY A 148 1.16 6.21 -9.74
CA GLY A 148 0.13 5.18 -9.83
C GLY A 148 0.61 3.87 -10.46
N VAL A 149 1.80 3.43 -10.10
CA VAL A 149 2.37 2.12 -10.49
C VAL A 149 2.03 1.07 -9.42
N ASP A 150 2.31 -0.20 -9.69
CA ASP A 150 2.11 -1.26 -8.71
C ASP A 150 3.14 -1.18 -7.56
N ASP A 151 2.79 -1.81 -6.43
CA ASP A 151 3.63 -1.82 -5.23
C ASP A 151 5.02 -2.42 -5.47
N ALA A 152 5.15 -3.42 -6.36
CA ALA A 152 6.44 -4.04 -6.64
C ALA A 152 7.38 -3.06 -7.37
N GLU A 153 6.87 -2.26 -8.30
CA GLU A 153 7.63 -1.16 -8.91
C GLU A 153 7.98 -0.07 -7.87
N LEU A 154 7.06 0.31 -6.97
CA LEU A 154 7.37 1.27 -5.89
C LEU A 154 8.51 0.77 -5.00
N ILE A 155 8.44 -0.49 -4.56
CA ILE A 155 9.47 -1.14 -3.75
C ILE A 155 10.78 -1.22 -4.54
N HIS A 156 10.74 -1.59 -5.82
CA HIS A 156 11.92 -1.65 -6.67
C HIS A 156 12.64 -0.29 -6.73
N ILE A 157 11.88 0.78 -6.99
CA ILE A 157 12.42 2.14 -7.04
C ILE A 157 12.95 2.59 -5.68
N ALA A 158 12.27 2.26 -4.59
CA ALA A 158 12.76 2.53 -3.23
C ALA A 158 14.09 1.83 -2.96
N VAL A 159 14.20 0.53 -3.26
CA VAL A 159 15.43 -0.26 -3.07
C VAL A 159 16.59 0.35 -3.84
N LYS A 160 16.39 0.65 -5.12
CA LYS A 160 17.45 1.21 -5.98
C LYS A 160 17.84 2.63 -5.59
N SER A 161 16.88 3.47 -5.23
CA SER A 161 17.15 4.88 -4.92
C SER A 161 17.80 5.06 -3.55
N LEU A 162 17.46 4.20 -2.59
CA LEU A 162 18.10 4.15 -1.27
C LEU A 162 19.41 3.35 -1.30
N GLY A 163 19.65 2.56 -2.35
CA GLY A 163 20.81 1.65 -2.43
C GLY A 163 20.78 0.54 -1.38
N LEU A 164 19.58 0.05 -1.04
CA LEU A 164 19.35 -0.97 -0.02
C LEU A 164 19.94 -2.35 -0.37
N ASP A 165 20.34 -2.53 -1.64
CA ASP A 165 20.90 -3.76 -2.18
C ASP A 165 22.42 -3.68 -2.44
N GLU A 166 23.11 -2.66 -1.89
CA GLU A 166 24.54 -2.44 -2.16
C GLU A 166 25.45 -3.46 -1.47
N LEU A 167 25.20 -3.77 -0.19
CA LEU A 167 26.00 -4.74 0.57
C LEU A 167 25.54 -6.19 0.38
N GLY A 168 24.37 -6.40 -0.23
CA GLY A 168 23.76 -7.72 -0.46
C GLY A 168 22.33 -7.57 -0.99
N PRO A 169 21.72 -8.64 -1.51
CA PRO A 169 20.39 -8.56 -2.10
C PRO A 169 19.33 -8.13 -1.07
N PHE A 170 18.47 -7.20 -1.47
CA PHE A 170 17.26 -6.87 -0.71
C PHE A 170 16.12 -7.80 -1.13
N ASP A 171 15.66 -8.66 -0.22
CA ASP A 171 14.52 -9.56 -0.44
C ASP A 171 13.27 -8.97 0.26
N PRO A 172 12.32 -8.36 -0.49
CA PRO A 172 11.13 -7.75 0.09
C PRO A 172 10.32 -8.74 0.92
N GLN A 173 10.25 -10.01 0.51
CA GLN A 173 9.47 -11.04 1.22
C GLN A 173 10.02 -11.30 2.61
N LYS A 174 11.32 -11.08 2.85
CA LYS A 174 11.97 -11.28 4.16
C LYS A 174 12.14 -10.00 4.96
N LYS A 175 12.04 -8.84 4.32
CA LYS A 175 12.34 -7.54 4.93
C LYS A 175 11.10 -6.74 5.26
N ILE A 176 9.99 -6.96 4.55
CA ILE A 176 8.74 -6.23 4.76
C ILE A 176 7.85 -7.00 5.74
N ILE A 177 7.35 -6.30 6.76
CA ILE A 177 6.57 -6.92 7.85
C ILE A 177 5.27 -7.53 7.34
N GLU A 178 4.52 -6.76 6.55
CA GLU A 178 3.20 -7.13 6.03
C GLU A 178 3.32 -8.37 5.13
N TYR A 179 4.38 -8.46 4.33
CA TYR A 179 4.64 -9.64 3.49
C TYR A 179 5.04 -10.87 4.32
N GLN A 180 5.77 -10.68 5.43
CA GLN A 180 6.07 -11.77 6.38
C GLN A 180 4.82 -12.25 7.15
N LEU A 181 3.81 -11.39 7.30
CA LEU A 181 2.57 -11.70 8.00
C LEU A 181 1.47 -12.24 7.08
N GLN A 182 1.58 -12.04 5.77
CA GLN A 182 0.63 -12.58 4.80
C GLN A 182 0.54 -14.10 4.90
N SER A 183 -0.64 -14.61 5.23
CA SER A 183 -0.94 -16.04 5.12
C SER A 183 -1.25 -16.37 3.67
N LEU A 184 -0.62 -17.43 3.14
CA LEU A 184 -0.96 -17.97 1.81
C LEU A 184 -2.42 -18.46 1.72
N GLU A 185 -3.09 -18.69 2.86
CA GLU A 185 -4.50 -19.06 2.90
C GLU A 185 -5.43 -17.85 2.63
N ASP A 186 -4.98 -16.62 2.89
CA ASP A 186 -5.81 -15.41 2.81
C ASP A 186 -5.92 -14.84 1.38
N GLU A 187 -5.04 -15.22 0.44
CA GLU A 187 -4.96 -14.68 -0.93
C GLU A 187 -4.94 -15.78 -1.99
N LYS A 188 -5.65 -16.89 -1.75
CA LYS A 188 -5.51 -18.10 -2.56
C LYS A 188 -5.86 -17.89 -4.03
N LEU A 189 -6.93 -17.15 -4.34
CA LEU A 189 -7.42 -17.00 -5.72
C LEU A 189 -6.60 -16.00 -6.51
N ILE A 190 -6.28 -14.83 -5.93
CA ILE A 190 -5.51 -13.80 -6.65
C ILE A 190 -4.06 -14.22 -6.90
N GLN A 191 -3.54 -15.19 -6.16
CA GLN A 191 -2.21 -15.75 -6.40
C GLN A 191 -2.19 -16.81 -7.51
N LEU A 192 -3.35 -17.25 -8.01
CA LEU A 192 -3.40 -18.16 -9.16
C LEU A 192 -2.97 -17.44 -10.44
N THR A 193 -2.33 -18.18 -11.34
CA THR A 193 -2.13 -17.70 -12.71
C THR A 193 -3.49 -17.48 -13.39
N ALA A 194 -3.56 -16.64 -14.43
CA ALA A 194 -4.80 -16.46 -15.20
C ALA A 194 -5.40 -17.78 -15.70
N LYS A 195 -4.54 -18.72 -16.14
CA LYS A 195 -4.95 -20.09 -16.50
C LYS A 195 -5.44 -20.88 -15.29
N GLY A 196 -4.78 -20.75 -14.15
CA GLY A 196 -5.16 -21.39 -12.89
C GLY A 196 -6.53 -20.93 -12.42
N LEU A 197 -6.78 -19.62 -12.38
CA LEU A 197 -8.07 -19.06 -12.00
C LEU A 197 -9.19 -19.53 -12.95
N ALA A 198 -8.95 -19.52 -14.26
CA ALA A 198 -9.91 -20.01 -15.24
C ALA A 198 -10.24 -21.50 -15.06
N ASN A 199 -9.22 -22.34 -14.84
CA ASN A 199 -9.41 -23.76 -14.60
C ASN A 199 -10.14 -24.04 -13.28
N GLU A 200 -9.80 -23.31 -12.21
CA GLU A 200 -10.43 -23.46 -10.90
C GLU A 200 -11.91 -23.05 -10.97
N THR A 201 -12.22 -21.93 -11.64
CA THR A 201 -13.60 -21.47 -11.87
C THR A 201 -14.43 -22.47 -12.67
N ALA A 202 -13.81 -23.19 -13.60
CA ALA A 202 -14.46 -24.20 -14.43
C ALA A 202 -14.52 -25.60 -13.75
N SER A 203 -14.02 -25.73 -12.53
CA SER A 203 -13.98 -27.00 -11.80
C SER A 203 -15.31 -27.33 -11.12
N GLU A 204 -15.38 -28.48 -10.43
CA GLU A 204 -16.51 -28.87 -9.58
C GLU A 204 -16.47 -28.19 -8.19
N SER A 205 -15.52 -27.26 -7.96
CA SER A 205 -15.45 -26.49 -6.72
C SER A 205 -16.62 -25.53 -6.58
N MET A 206 -17.04 -25.27 -5.33
CA MET A 206 -18.08 -24.29 -5.02
C MET A 206 -17.56 -22.83 -5.07
N ALA A 207 -16.23 -22.64 -5.10
CA ALA A 207 -15.56 -21.34 -5.20
C ALA A 207 -14.26 -21.46 -6.02
N PRO A 208 -13.88 -20.47 -6.84
CA PRO A 208 -14.49 -19.15 -7.01
C PRO A 208 -15.82 -19.20 -7.78
N GLY A 209 -16.79 -18.41 -7.33
CA GLY A 209 -18.11 -18.29 -7.95
C GLY A 209 -18.27 -17.01 -8.78
N GLY A 210 -19.51 -16.72 -9.18
CA GLY A 210 -19.84 -15.52 -9.94
C GLY A 210 -19.49 -14.21 -9.23
N GLY A 211 -19.58 -14.16 -7.90
CA GLY A 211 -19.19 -12.99 -7.10
C GLY A 211 -17.69 -12.68 -7.21
N SER A 212 -16.85 -13.67 -6.92
CA SER A 212 -15.40 -13.63 -7.05
C SER A 212 -14.96 -13.18 -8.46
N ILE A 213 -15.58 -13.75 -9.51
CA ILE A 213 -15.27 -13.39 -10.89
C ILE A 213 -15.77 -11.99 -11.25
N SER A 214 -16.91 -11.54 -10.71
CA SER A 214 -17.38 -10.16 -10.90
C SER A 214 -16.39 -9.14 -10.32
N ALA A 215 -15.85 -9.42 -9.13
CA ALA A 215 -14.80 -8.60 -8.52
C ALA A 215 -13.52 -8.57 -9.39
N TYR A 216 -13.08 -9.74 -9.87
CA TYR A 216 -11.87 -9.82 -10.70
C TYR A 216 -12.04 -9.12 -12.06
N VAL A 217 -13.19 -9.27 -12.73
CA VAL A 217 -13.52 -8.51 -13.95
C VAL A 217 -13.54 -7.01 -13.67
N GLY A 218 -14.05 -6.59 -12.51
CA GLY A 218 -13.96 -5.21 -12.03
C GLY A 218 -12.51 -4.73 -11.87
N ALA A 219 -11.64 -5.56 -11.29
CA ALA A 219 -10.21 -5.29 -11.17
C ALA A 219 -9.54 -5.08 -12.54
N LEU A 220 -9.89 -5.90 -13.54
CA LEU A 220 -9.42 -5.71 -14.92
C LEU A 220 -9.94 -4.40 -15.53
N GLY A 221 -11.20 -4.05 -15.27
CA GLY A 221 -11.81 -2.82 -15.75
C GLY A 221 -11.08 -1.56 -15.27
N VAL A 222 -10.83 -1.45 -13.96
CA VAL A 222 -10.07 -0.34 -13.40
C VAL A 222 -8.59 -0.40 -13.79
N SER A 223 -8.01 -1.59 -13.98
CA SER A 223 -6.62 -1.73 -14.45
C SER A 223 -6.44 -1.14 -15.85
N LEU A 224 -7.41 -1.32 -16.76
CA LEU A 224 -7.37 -0.70 -18.08
C LEU A 224 -7.45 0.83 -17.98
N ALA A 225 -8.37 1.38 -17.19
CA ALA A 225 -8.46 2.83 -16.97
C ALA A 225 -7.16 3.41 -16.37
N THR A 226 -6.57 2.69 -15.41
CA THR A 226 -5.28 3.02 -14.78
C THR A 226 -4.13 2.97 -15.78
N MET A 227 -4.12 1.98 -16.67
CA MET A 227 -3.15 1.88 -17.76
C MET A 227 -3.24 3.10 -18.68
N VAL A 228 -4.45 3.52 -19.09
CA VAL A 228 -4.63 4.72 -19.91
C VAL A 228 -4.10 5.96 -19.18
N ALA A 229 -4.33 6.08 -17.88
CA ALA A 229 -3.78 7.17 -17.07
C ALA A 229 -2.24 7.16 -17.10
N ASN A 230 -1.61 6.01 -16.84
CA ASN A 230 -0.15 5.90 -16.86
C ASN A 230 0.47 6.14 -18.26
N LEU A 231 -0.15 5.63 -19.32
CA LEU A 231 0.27 5.91 -20.69
C LEU A 231 0.16 7.40 -21.04
N SER A 232 -0.86 8.07 -20.50
CA SER A 232 -1.06 9.52 -20.68
C SER A 232 -0.05 10.33 -19.87
N ALA A 233 0.26 9.90 -18.64
CA ALA A 233 1.25 10.49 -17.76
C ALA A 233 2.67 10.44 -18.36
N ASN A 234 2.98 9.38 -19.10
CA ASN A 234 4.29 9.16 -19.74
C ASN A 234 4.33 9.60 -21.21
N LYS A 235 3.37 10.40 -21.68
CA LYS A 235 3.30 10.83 -23.07
C LYS A 235 4.25 12.02 -23.31
N PRO A 236 5.18 11.94 -24.27
CA PRO A 236 6.08 13.05 -24.57
C PRO A 236 5.32 14.34 -24.93
N GLY A 237 5.75 15.46 -24.34
CA GLY A 237 5.14 16.77 -24.53
C GLY A 237 3.95 17.07 -23.62
N TRP A 238 3.62 16.17 -22.69
CA TRP A 238 2.55 16.32 -21.68
C TRP A 238 3.09 16.36 -20.25
N GLU A 239 4.36 16.73 -20.07
CA GLU A 239 5.05 16.73 -18.77
C GLU A 239 4.31 17.61 -17.75
N GLU A 240 3.67 18.71 -18.18
CA GLU A 240 2.84 19.56 -17.31
C GLU A 240 1.55 18.90 -16.81
N LYS A 241 1.12 17.82 -17.47
CA LYS A 241 -0.07 17.03 -17.11
C LYS A 241 0.27 15.77 -16.34
N LEU A 242 1.56 15.49 -16.10
CA LEU A 242 2.02 14.32 -15.36
C LEU A 242 1.23 14.14 -14.06
N LYS A 243 1.15 15.20 -13.25
CA LYS A 243 0.46 15.15 -11.96
C LYS A 243 -1.02 14.78 -12.12
N PHE A 244 -1.71 15.39 -13.09
CA PHE A 244 -3.13 15.14 -13.34
C PHE A 244 -3.39 13.66 -13.64
N PHE A 245 -2.62 13.05 -14.54
CA PHE A 245 -2.79 11.64 -14.87
C PHE A 245 -2.28 10.71 -13.77
N SER A 246 -1.20 11.08 -13.08
CA SER A 246 -0.68 10.34 -11.93
C SER A 246 -1.69 10.26 -10.80
N ASP A 247 -2.40 11.35 -10.48
CA ASP A 247 -3.42 11.36 -9.43
C ASP A 247 -4.56 10.38 -9.76
N TRP A 248 -4.98 10.30 -11.04
CA TRP A 248 -5.95 9.30 -11.50
C TRP A 248 -5.42 7.88 -11.45
N ALA A 249 -4.16 7.67 -11.82
CA ALA A 249 -3.53 6.36 -11.76
C ALA A 249 -3.42 5.86 -10.30
N CYS A 250 -3.10 6.72 -9.33
CA CYS A 250 -3.09 6.36 -7.91
C CYS A 250 -4.47 5.90 -7.42
N LYS A 251 -5.53 6.66 -7.73
CA LYS A 251 -6.92 6.25 -7.42
C LYS A 251 -7.27 4.91 -8.06
N GLY A 252 -6.80 4.69 -9.28
CA GLY A 252 -6.96 3.43 -9.99
C GLY A 252 -6.30 2.24 -9.29
N GLN A 253 -5.07 2.42 -8.78
CA GLN A 253 -4.39 1.39 -7.98
C GLN A 253 -5.13 1.07 -6.68
N GLU A 254 -5.64 2.08 -5.97
CA GLU A 254 -6.44 1.90 -4.75
C GLU A 254 -7.68 1.04 -5.01
N ILE A 255 -8.48 1.41 -6.02
CA ILE A 255 -9.70 0.67 -6.39
C ILE A 255 -9.35 -0.74 -6.87
N LYS A 256 -8.27 -0.90 -7.65
CA LYS A 256 -7.79 -2.20 -8.12
C LYS A 256 -7.44 -3.12 -6.95
N ASN A 257 -6.67 -2.62 -5.98
CA ASN A 257 -6.28 -3.39 -4.79
C ASN A 257 -7.51 -3.79 -3.95
N GLU A 258 -8.48 -2.88 -3.80
CA GLU A 258 -9.74 -3.19 -3.12
C GLU A 258 -10.56 -4.26 -3.88
N MET A 259 -10.61 -4.21 -5.21
CA MET A 259 -11.26 -5.25 -6.02
C MET A 259 -10.58 -6.61 -5.87
N LEU A 260 -9.25 -6.65 -5.88
CA LEU A 260 -8.50 -7.89 -5.69
C LEU A 260 -8.76 -8.50 -4.31
N PHE A 261 -8.81 -7.68 -3.25
CA PHE A 261 -9.22 -8.13 -1.93
C PHE A 261 -10.63 -8.75 -1.93
N LEU A 262 -11.57 -8.13 -2.65
CA LEU A 262 -12.95 -8.61 -2.75
C LEU A 262 -13.08 -9.95 -3.50
N VAL A 263 -12.11 -10.34 -4.35
CA VAL A 263 -12.10 -11.66 -5.01
C VAL A 263 -12.02 -12.78 -3.96
N ASP A 264 -11.05 -12.71 -3.07
CA ASP A 264 -10.92 -13.71 -2.00
C ASP A 264 -11.96 -13.51 -0.89
N GLU A 265 -12.39 -12.27 -0.64
CA GLU A 265 -13.42 -12.00 0.38
C GLU A 265 -14.76 -12.65 0.04
N ASP A 266 -15.14 -12.72 -1.24
CA ASP A 266 -16.34 -13.44 -1.68
C ASP A 266 -16.28 -14.92 -1.25
N THR A 267 -15.13 -15.56 -1.49
CA THR A 267 -14.91 -16.96 -1.08
C THR A 267 -14.85 -17.13 0.44
N ARG A 268 -14.22 -16.19 1.18
CA ARG A 268 -14.20 -16.19 2.64
C ARG A 268 -15.60 -16.06 3.23
N SER A 269 -16.40 -15.12 2.72
CA SER A 269 -17.77 -14.90 3.18
C SER A 269 -18.65 -16.13 2.96
N PHE A 270 -18.47 -16.84 1.85
CA PHE A 270 -19.16 -18.10 1.59
C PHE A 270 -18.73 -19.20 2.57
N ASN A 271 -17.43 -19.38 2.80
CA ASN A 271 -16.92 -20.37 3.74
C ASN A 271 -17.40 -20.09 5.17
N ALA A 272 -17.52 -18.82 5.58
CA ALA A 272 -18.05 -18.44 6.88
C ALA A 272 -19.50 -18.91 7.09
N ILE A 273 -20.34 -18.92 6.03
CA ILE A 273 -21.69 -19.51 6.09
C ILE A 273 -21.60 -21.01 6.36
N ILE A 274 -20.74 -21.72 5.63
CA ILE A 274 -20.56 -23.17 5.78
C ILE A 274 -20.08 -23.51 7.20
N ASP A 275 -19.14 -22.75 7.74
CA ASP A 275 -18.62 -22.95 9.09
C ASP A 275 -19.68 -22.63 10.15
N ALA A 276 -20.49 -21.58 9.95
CA ALA A 276 -21.64 -21.29 10.81
C ALA A 276 -22.67 -22.43 10.80
N ILE A 277 -22.92 -23.06 9.64
CA ILE A 277 -23.83 -24.21 9.52
C ILE A 277 -23.31 -25.43 10.32
N ARG A 278 -21.98 -25.60 10.37
CA ARG A 278 -21.30 -26.71 11.05
C ARG A 278 -21.24 -26.57 12.58
N LEU A 279 -21.57 -25.41 13.13
CA LEU A 279 -21.53 -25.19 14.58
C LEU A 279 -22.44 -26.20 15.34
N PRO A 280 -22.08 -26.53 16.60
CA PRO A 280 -22.88 -27.42 17.45
C PRO A 280 -24.35 -26.99 17.57
N LYS A 281 -25.23 -27.95 17.85
CA LYS A 281 -26.69 -27.74 17.87
C LYS A 281 -27.41 -28.60 18.90
N GLU A 282 -26.72 -29.05 19.94
CA GLU A 282 -27.28 -29.96 20.94
C GLU A 282 -28.03 -29.20 22.03
N THR A 283 -27.47 -28.08 22.51
CA THR A 283 -28.10 -27.24 23.55
C THR A 283 -28.96 -26.12 22.97
N ALA A 284 -29.81 -25.50 23.79
CA ALA A 284 -30.63 -24.37 23.36
C ALA A 284 -29.75 -23.14 23.05
N GLU A 285 -28.70 -22.94 23.86
CA GLU A 285 -27.70 -21.89 23.68
C GLU A 285 -26.92 -22.08 22.38
N GLU A 286 -26.48 -23.31 22.09
CA GLU A 286 -25.80 -23.65 20.83
C GLU A 286 -26.70 -23.44 19.62
N LYS A 287 -27.97 -23.87 19.67
CA LYS A 287 -28.93 -23.66 18.58
C LYS A 287 -29.11 -22.19 18.28
N LYS A 288 -29.24 -21.35 19.31
CA LYS A 288 -29.39 -19.89 19.15
C LYS A 288 -28.12 -19.29 18.56
N PHE A 289 -26.96 -19.55 19.15
CA PHE A 289 -25.67 -19.04 18.66
C PHE A 289 -25.41 -19.45 17.20
N ARG A 290 -25.73 -20.68 16.84
CA ARG A 290 -25.63 -21.18 15.46
C ARG A 290 -26.55 -20.42 14.51
N LEU A 291 -27.81 -20.19 14.87
CA LEU A 291 -28.75 -19.42 14.03
C LEU A 291 -28.27 -17.98 13.85
N ASP A 292 -27.87 -17.32 14.94
CA ASP A 292 -27.34 -15.95 14.89
C ASP A 292 -26.07 -15.87 14.01
N SER A 293 -25.19 -16.87 14.10
CA SER A 293 -23.98 -16.97 13.28
C SER A 293 -24.28 -17.17 11.80
N ILE A 294 -25.27 -18.01 11.45
CA ILE A 294 -25.69 -18.23 10.06
C ILE A 294 -26.28 -16.95 9.48
N GLU A 295 -27.15 -16.27 10.23
CA GLU A 295 -27.78 -15.01 9.77
C GLU A 295 -26.71 -13.93 9.55
N ASN A 296 -25.82 -13.70 10.51
CA ASN A 296 -24.74 -12.72 10.39
C ASN A 296 -23.81 -13.02 9.20
N ALA A 297 -23.41 -14.30 9.02
CA ALA A 297 -22.58 -14.70 7.89
C ALA A 297 -23.31 -14.53 6.55
N SER A 298 -24.61 -14.82 6.50
CA SER A 298 -25.42 -14.66 5.28
C SER A 298 -25.63 -13.18 4.92
N GLN A 299 -25.87 -12.32 5.92
CA GLN A 299 -25.94 -10.87 5.72
C GLN A 299 -24.61 -10.34 5.18
N TYR A 300 -23.49 -10.74 5.79
CA TYR A 300 -22.17 -10.35 5.32
C TYR A 300 -21.87 -10.81 3.88
N ALA A 301 -22.21 -12.05 3.53
CA ALA A 301 -22.08 -12.56 2.17
C ALA A 301 -22.99 -11.81 1.16
N ALA A 302 -24.11 -11.23 1.60
CA ALA A 302 -24.90 -10.34 0.75
C ALA A 302 -24.27 -8.95 0.59
N GLU A 303 -23.56 -8.45 1.61
CA GLU A 303 -22.85 -7.16 1.56
C GLU A 303 -21.61 -7.18 0.67
N VAL A 304 -20.88 -8.30 0.60
CA VAL A 304 -19.63 -8.39 -0.18
C VAL A 304 -19.84 -8.04 -1.67
N PRO A 305 -20.82 -8.62 -2.39
CA PRO A 305 -21.13 -8.19 -3.75
C PRO A 305 -21.61 -6.73 -3.83
N PHE A 306 -22.29 -6.19 -2.81
CA PHE A 306 -22.64 -4.77 -2.82
C PHE A 306 -21.41 -3.87 -2.75
N LYS A 307 -20.39 -4.25 -1.97
CA LYS A 307 -19.07 -3.57 -1.98
C LYS A 307 -18.43 -3.65 -3.37
N VAL A 308 -18.49 -4.80 -4.05
CA VAL A 308 -18.01 -4.92 -5.45
C VAL A 308 -18.71 -3.91 -6.36
N MET A 309 -20.03 -3.75 -6.27
CA MET A 309 -20.75 -2.74 -7.06
C MET A 309 -20.27 -1.32 -6.76
N GLN A 310 -20.13 -0.98 -5.47
CA GLN A 310 -19.68 0.36 -5.05
C GLN A 310 -18.25 0.65 -5.52
N THR A 311 -17.37 -0.34 -5.45
CA THR A 311 -15.98 -0.26 -5.91
C THR A 311 -15.91 -0.13 -7.42
N ALA A 312 -16.74 -0.87 -8.17
CA ALA A 312 -16.80 -0.75 -9.63
C ALA A 312 -17.32 0.64 -10.06
N ALA A 313 -18.35 1.15 -9.39
CA ALA A 313 -18.93 2.46 -9.67
C ALA A 313 -17.92 3.61 -9.50
N ARG A 314 -17.02 3.55 -8.50
CA ARG A 314 -15.94 4.54 -8.34
C ARG A 314 -14.98 4.62 -9.53
N THR A 315 -14.94 3.59 -10.39
CA THR A 315 -14.10 3.58 -11.60
C THR A 315 -14.64 4.49 -12.71
N ILE A 316 -15.93 4.85 -12.66
CA ILE A 316 -16.60 5.70 -13.66
C ILE A 316 -15.86 7.03 -13.86
N ASP A 317 -15.51 7.69 -12.76
CA ASP A 317 -14.80 8.97 -12.79
C ASP A 317 -13.44 8.86 -13.48
N ILE A 318 -12.72 7.75 -13.25
CA ILE A 318 -11.42 7.49 -13.87
C ILE A 318 -11.60 7.28 -15.37
N ILE A 319 -12.53 6.41 -15.77
CA ILE A 319 -12.81 6.10 -17.18
C ILE A 319 -13.23 7.37 -17.91
N LYS A 320 -14.14 8.16 -17.33
CA LYS A 320 -14.59 9.43 -17.90
C LYS A 320 -13.43 10.38 -18.12
N ALA A 321 -12.58 10.58 -17.10
CA ALA A 321 -11.40 11.42 -17.22
C ALA A 321 -10.45 10.93 -18.32
N MET A 322 -10.28 9.61 -18.47
CA MET A 322 -9.41 9.02 -19.49
C MET A 322 -9.98 9.10 -20.91
N ILE A 323 -11.31 9.01 -21.08
CA ILE A 323 -11.98 9.21 -22.37
C ILE A 323 -11.89 10.68 -22.80
N GLU A 324 -12.07 11.62 -21.86
CA GLU A 324 -12.09 13.05 -22.15
C GLU A 324 -10.70 13.64 -22.37
N ASN A 325 -9.72 13.23 -21.54
CA ASN A 325 -8.41 13.90 -21.46
C ASN A 325 -7.23 12.97 -21.76
N GLY A 326 -7.43 11.66 -21.72
CA GLY A 326 -6.37 10.67 -21.86
C GLY A 326 -5.79 10.58 -23.27
N ASN A 327 -4.78 9.74 -23.41
CA ASN A 327 -4.14 9.46 -24.68
C ASN A 327 -5.14 8.80 -25.65
N LYS A 328 -5.50 9.50 -26.72
CA LYS A 328 -6.47 9.03 -27.73
C LYS A 328 -6.14 7.66 -28.32
N ALA A 329 -4.86 7.29 -28.42
CA ALA A 329 -4.44 5.99 -28.93
C ALA A 329 -4.90 4.81 -28.04
N SER A 330 -5.25 5.08 -26.79
CA SER A 330 -5.69 4.09 -25.79
C SER A 330 -7.16 4.27 -25.39
N ILE A 331 -7.95 4.99 -26.19
CA ILE A 331 -9.36 5.24 -25.88
C ILE A 331 -10.19 3.94 -25.88
N THR A 332 -9.82 2.98 -26.73
CA THR A 332 -10.47 1.66 -26.77
C THR A 332 -10.26 0.89 -25.48
N ASP A 333 -9.09 1.04 -24.82
CA ASP A 333 -8.80 0.40 -23.54
C ASP A 333 -9.72 0.96 -22.44
N ALA A 334 -9.96 2.27 -22.43
CA ALA A 334 -10.95 2.88 -21.52
C ALA A 334 -12.37 2.37 -21.79
N GLY A 335 -12.75 2.17 -23.07
CA GLY A 335 -14.04 1.60 -23.45
C GLY A 335 -14.22 0.16 -22.99
N VAL A 336 -13.20 -0.70 -23.15
CA VAL A 336 -13.22 -2.07 -22.62
C VAL A 336 -13.27 -2.04 -21.09
N GLY A 337 -12.54 -1.12 -20.44
CA GLY A 337 -12.61 -0.90 -19.00
C GLY A 337 -14.04 -0.64 -18.52
N ALA A 338 -14.79 0.20 -19.23
CA ALA A 338 -16.19 0.49 -18.94
C ALA A 338 -17.10 -0.75 -19.07
N LEU A 339 -16.90 -1.56 -20.10
CA LEU A 339 -17.65 -2.82 -20.30
C LEU A 339 -17.37 -3.83 -19.18
N CYS A 340 -16.12 -3.94 -18.73
CA CYS A 340 -15.74 -4.75 -17.57
C CYS A 340 -16.44 -4.27 -16.30
N CYS A 341 -16.46 -2.95 -16.04
CA CYS A 341 -17.17 -2.39 -14.88
C CYS A 341 -18.69 -2.65 -14.95
N ILE A 342 -19.32 -2.54 -16.13
CA ILE A 342 -20.74 -2.91 -16.30
C ILE A 342 -20.97 -4.38 -15.91
N THR A 343 -20.11 -5.27 -16.41
CA THR A 343 -20.20 -6.71 -16.13
C THR A 343 -20.04 -7.00 -14.64
N ALA A 344 -19.08 -6.34 -13.99
CA ALA A 344 -18.85 -6.47 -12.56
C ALA A 344 -20.06 -6.03 -11.72
N ILE A 345 -20.67 -4.89 -12.07
CA ILE A 345 -21.84 -4.35 -11.36
C ILE A 345 -23.06 -5.26 -11.53
N GLU A 346 -23.33 -5.71 -12.76
CA GLU A 346 -24.45 -6.62 -13.06
C GLU A 346 -24.26 -7.98 -12.38
N GLY A 347 -23.06 -8.56 -12.50
CA GLY A 347 -22.75 -9.85 -11.89
C GLY A 347 -22.84 -9.79 -10.36
N ALA A 348 -22.32 -8.74 -9.74
CA ALA A 348 -22.45 -8.53 -8.31
C ALA A 348 -23.90 -8.32 -7.87
N TYR A 349 -24.70 -7.54 -8.61
CA TYR A 349 -26.13 -7.37 -8.34
C TYR A 349 -26.89 -8.71 -8.35
N MET A 350 -26.61 -9.59 -9.32
CA MET A 350 -27.20 -10.94 -9.35
C MET A 350 -26.86 -11.75 -8.10
N ASN A 351 -25.62 -11.66 -7.59
CA ASN A 351 -25.22 -12.35 -6.37
C ASN A 351 -25.94 -11.78 -5.12
N ILE A 352 -26.15 -10.46 -5.03
CA ILE A 352 -26.97 -9.84 -3.96
C ILE A 352 -28.39 -10.40 -3.99
N ARG A 353 -29.00 -10.47 -5.18
CA ARG A 353 -30.38 -10.97 -5.34
C ARG A 353 -30.53 -12.43 -4.91
N VAL A 354 -29.49 -13.25 -5.11
CA VAL A 354 -29.47 -14.64 -4.65
C VAL A 354 -29.29 -14.70 -3.13
N ASN A 355 -28.30 -13.99 -2.59
CA ASN A 355 -27.96 -14.05 -1.16
C ASN A 355 -29.04 -13.45 -0.26
N THR A 356 -29.79 -12.46 -0.75
CA THR A 356 -30.87 -11.80 0.02
C THR A 356 -32.21 -12.55 -0.01
N LYS A 357 -32.39 -13.51 -0.91
CA LYS A 357 -33.69 -14.17 -1.14
C LYS A 357 -34.20 -14.93 0.09
N ASP A 358 -33.29 -15.59 0.80
CA ASP A 358 -33.61 -16.51 1.89
C ASP A 358 -33.13 -15.98 3.26
N LEU A 359 -32.79 -14.69 3.35
CA LEU A 359 -32.44 -14.03 4.62
C LEU A 359 -33.66 -13.90 5.53
N SER A 360 -33.46 -14.08 6.85
CA SER A 360 -34.55 -13.94 7.81
C SER A 360 -34.85 -12.47 8.13
N ASP A 361 -33.86 -11.59 8.10
CA ASP A 361 -34.06 -10.14 8.17
C ASP A 361 -34.51 -9.56 6.82
N THR A 362 -35.82 -9.55 6.60
CA THR A 362 -36.43 -9.04 5.37
C THR A 362 -36.21 -7.53 5.19
N ASN A 363 -36.11 -6.76 6.28
CA ASN A 363 -35.89 -5.32 6.19
C ASN A 363 -34.49 -5.01 5.69
N PHE A 364 -33.48 -5.73 6.20
CA PHE A 364 -32.12 -5.65 5.69
C PHE A 364 -32.05 -6.05 4.21
N ALA A 365 -32.65 -7.19 3.85
CA ALA A 365 -32.69 -7.69 2.48
C ALA A 365 -33.32 -6.67 1.51
N ASP A 366 -34.48 -6.11 1.85
CA ASP A 366 -35.17 -5.13 1.02
C ASP A 366 -34.37 -3.84 0.85
N LEU A 367 -33.78 -3.33 1.93
CA LEU A 367 -32.95 -2.12 1.89
C LEU A 367 -31.71 -2.33 1.02
N LEU A 368 -31.03 -3.47 1.17
CA LEU A 368 -29.84 -3.78 0.39
C LEU A 368 -30.20 -3.93 -1.10
N ASN A 369 -31.29 -4.64 -1.41
CA ASN A 369 -31.79 -4.79 -2.77
C ASN A 369 -32.16 -3.46 -3.41
N GLN A 370 -32.81 -2.56 -2.67
CA GLN A 370 -33.15 -1.23 -3.17
C GLN A 370 -31.89 -0.41 -3.48
N LYS A 371 -30.91 -0.37 -2.56
CA LYS A 371 -29.64 0.33 -2.77
C LYS A 371 -28.88 -0.23 -3.97
N ALA A 372 -28.78 -1.56 -4.07
CA ALA A 372 -28.10 -2.23 -5.17
C ALA A 372 -28.80 -1.96 -6.50
N HIS A 373 -30.14 -2.00 -6.55
CA HIS A 373 -30.88 -1.70 -7.77
C HIS A 373 -30.66 -0.26 -8.24
N ASN A 374 -30.72 0.72 -7.34
CA ASN A 374 -30.46 2.13 -7.67
C ASN A 374 -29.04 2.32 -8.22
N LEU A 375 -28.04 1.76 -7.53
CA LEU A 375 -26.64 1.83 -7.95
C LEU A 375 -26.43 1.19 -9.33
N LEU A 376 -27.07 0.04 -9.59
CA LEU A 376 -27.03 -0.62 -10.89
C LEU A 376 -27.56 0.30 -11.99
N GLN A 377 -28.75 0.90 -11.81
CA GLN A 377 -29.35 1.75 -12.84
C GLN A 377 -28.50 2.97 -13.15
N GLU A 378 -28.03 3.67 -12.11
CA GLU A 378 -27.20 4.87 -12.24
C GLU A 378 -25.85 4.54 -12.90
N SER A 379 -25.09 3.63 -12.30
CA SER A 379 -23.73 3.32 -12.74
C SER A 379 -23.69 2.68 -14.12
N LYS A 380 -24.64 1.78 -14.43
CA LYS A 380 -24.72 1.16 -15.76
C LYS A 380 -25.06 2.18 -16.84
N GLY A 381 -26.01 3.08 -16.56
CA GLY A 381 -26.40 4.14 -17.51
C GLY A 381 -25.21 5.05 -17.85
N GLU A 382 -24.44 5.47 -16.84
CA GLU A 382 -23.25 6.28 -17.04
C GLU A 382 -22.17 5.55 -17.83
N LEU A 383 -21.85 4.31 -17.46
CA LEU A 383 -20.85 3.50 -18.17
C LEU A 383 -21.25 3.24 -19.63
N GLN A 384 -22.53 2.99 -19.91
CA GLN A 384 -23.03 2.82 -21.27
C GLN A 384 -22.86 4.09 -22.10
N ALA A 385 -23.18 5.26 -21.53
CA ALA A 385 -22.95 6.54 -22.21
C ALA A 385 -21.46 6.76 -22.52
N LEU A 386 -20.55 6.34 -21.63
CA LEU A 386 -19.11 6.39 -21.87
C LEU A 386 -18.68 5.45 -23.01
N VAL A 387 -19.20 4.22 -23.06
CA VAL A 387 -18.96 3.28 -24.16
C VAL A 387 -19.44 3.85 -25.50
N GLU A 388 -20.63 4.45 -25.53
CA GLU A 388 -21.15 5.13 -26.72
C GLU A 388 -20.28 6.32 -27.14
N ALA A 389 -19.75 7.08 -26.19
CA ALA A 389 -18.82 8.16 -26.47
C ALA A 389 -17.52 7.65 -27.11
N VAL A 390 -17.00 6.49 -26.65
CA VAL A 390 -15.85 5.83 -27.29
C VAL A 390 -16.19 5.45 -28.73
N HIS A 391 -17.33 4.79 -28.98
CA HIS A 391 -17.75 4.42 -30.33
C HIS A 391 -17.81 5.62 -31.28
N LYS A 392 -18.34 6.77 -30.80
CA LYS A 392 -18.39 8.01 -31.59
C LYS A 392 -17.02 8.60 -31.90
N GLN A 393 -16.02 8.40 -31.05
CA GLN A 393 -14.67 8.93 -31.25
C GLN A 393 -13.78 8.06 -32.14
N ILE A 394 -14.10 6.78 -32.28
CA ILE A 394 -13.36 5.83 -33.13
C ILE A 394 -14.00 5.59 -34.51
N SER A 395 -15.21 6.11 -34.71
CA SER A 395 -15.88 6.15 -36.01
C SER A 395 -15.39 7.35 -36.82
#